data_AF-A0A354BAU7-F1
#
_entry.id   AF-A0A354BAU7-F1
#
_cell.length_a   1.000
_cell.length_b   1.000
_cell.length_c   1.000
_cell.angle_alpha   90.00
_cell.angle_beta   90.00
_cell.angle_gamma   90.00
#
_symmetry.space_group_name_H-M   'P 1'
#
loop_
_entity.id
_entity.type
_entity.pdbx_description
1 polymer ?
#
loop_
_entity_poly.entity_id
_entity_poly.type
_entity_poly.pdbx_seq_one_letter_code
_entity_poly.pdbx_strand_id
1 'polypeptide(L)'
;MSLIHTSSLPDVDIPEMSITDYVFHKASAYPDRIAVSDGAGNQYTFAELEQASRSLAGGLAAQGMGPGTCIALMAPNLPQFPVV
;
A
#
# COMPACT_ATOMS: atom_id res chain seq x y z
N MET A 1 -23.46 -31.79 -7.77
CA MET A 1 -22.04 -32.12 -8.05
C MET A 1 -21.38 -30.82 -8.48
N SER A 2 -20.42 -30.29 -7.71
CA SER A 2 -19.73 -29.05 -8.11
C SER A 2 -18.57 -29.38 -9.04
N LEU A 3 -18.52 -28.70 -10.18
CA LEU A 3 -17.36 -28.68 -11.07
C LEU A 3 -16.44 -27.56 -10.59
N ILE A 4 -15.26 -27.91 -10.10
CA ILE A 4 -14.25 -26.95 -9.64
C ILE A 4 -13.20 -26.81 -10.72
N HIS A 5 -12.96 -25.59 -11.17
CA HIS A 5 -11.86 -25.24 -12.06
C HIS A 5 -10.78 -24.53 -11.25
N THR A 6 -9.53 -24.98 -11.39
CA THR A 6 -8.37 -24.40 -10.69
C THR A 6 -7.41 -23.77 -11.69
N SER A 7 -6.53 -22.90 -11.19
CA SER A 7 -5.44 -22.33 -11.97
C SER A 7 -4.55 -23.44 -12.54
N SER A 8 -3.93 -23.18 -13.70
CA SER A 8 -2.88 -24.02 -14.26
C SER A 8 -1.50 -23.72 -13.66
N LEU A 9 -1.36 -22.63 -12.90
CA LEU A 9 -0.15 -22.29 -12.17
C LEU A 9 -0.10 -23.04 -10.83
N PRO A 10 1.10 -23.36 -10.31
CA PRO A 10 1.23 -23.98 -9.01
C PRO A 10 0.71 -23.06 -7.90
N ASP A 11 0.34 -23.66 -6.78
CA ASP A 11 0.01 -22.94 -5.57
C ASP A 11 1.21 -22.10 -5.10
N VAL A 12 0.92 -20.94 -4.52
CA VAL A 12 1.92 -20.03 -3.96
C VAL A 12 1.72 -19.91 -2.46
N ASP A 13 2.81 -19.75 -1.73
CA ASP A 13 2.76 -19.44 -0.30
C ASP A 13 2.27 -18.00 -0.12
N ILE A 14 1.15 -17.84 0.60
CA ILE A 14 0.62 -16.52 0.97
C ILE A 14 1.11 -16.21 2.39
N PRO A 15 1.92 -15.16 2.59
CA PRO A 15 2.47 -14.86 3.90
C PRO A 15 1.40 -14.32 4.86
N GLU A 16 1.45 -14.75 6.12
CA GLU A 16 0.62 -14.25 7.22
C GLU A 16 1.15 -12.89 7.72
N MET A 17 0.88 -11.83 6.97
CA MET A 17 1.27 -10.47 7.30
C MET A 17 0.27 -9.44 6.79
N SER A 18 0.37 -8.18 7.25
CA SER A 18 -0.49 -7.12 6.77
C SER A 18 -0.20 -6.79 5.29
N ILE A 19 -1.21 -6.32 4.55
CA ILE A 19 -1.03 -5.86 3.16
C ILE A 19 0.04 -4.76 3.10
N THR A 20 0.02 -3.82 4.06
CA THR A 20 1.01 -2.74 4.15
C THR A 20 2.43 -3.28 4.31
N ASP A 21 2.65 -4.25 5.21
CA ASP A 21 3.97 -4.86 5.38
C ASP A 21 4.39 -5.63 4.13
N TYR A 22 3.48 -6.36 3.49
CA TYR A 22 3.77 -7.06 2.25
C TYR A 22 4.15 -6.09 1.11
N VAL A 23 3.45 -4.97 0.97
CA VAL A 23 3.75 -3.95 -0.05
C VAL A 23 5.14 -3.34 0.20
N PHE A 24 5.47 -3.01 1.44
CA PHE A 24 6.74 -2.36 1.78
C PHE A 24 7.90 -3.32 2.10
N HIS A 25 7.68 -4.64 2.14
CA HIS A 25 8.72 -5.62 2.55
C HIS A 25 10.04 -5.53 1.75
N LYS A 26 9.99 -5.01 0.52
CA LYS A 26 11.15 -4.81 -0.37
C LYS A 26 11.46 -3.33 -0.63
N ALA A 27 10.72 -2.40 -0.04
CA ALA A 27 10.93 -0.97 -0.23
C ALA A 27 12.35 -0.54 0.19
N SER A 28 12.84 -1.08 1.32
CA SER A 28 14.18 -0.83 1.82
C SER A 28 15.31 -1.34 0.90
N ALA A 29 15.03 -2.31 0.03
CA ALA A 29 15.99 -2.79 -0.96
C ALA A 29 16.09 -1.84 -2.18
N TYR A 30 15.11 -0.96 -2.37
CA TYR A 30 14.99 -0.05 -3.52
C TYR A 30 14.53 1.35 -3.11
N PRO A 31 15.17 1.98 -2.11
CA PRO A 31 14.63 3.18 -1.46
C PRO A 31 14.45 4.34 -2.45
N ASP A 32 15.38 4.50 -3.40
CA ASP A 32 15.40 5.59 -4.37
C ASP A 32 14.63 5.28 -5.67
N ARG A 33 14.07 4.08 -5.82
CA ARG A 33 13.26 3.75 -7.01
C ARG A 33 11.89 4.42 -6.92
N ILE A 34 11.41 4.92 -8.05
CA ILE A 34 10.05 5.46 -8.15
C ILE A 34 9.03 4.35 -7.90
N ALA A 35 8.18 4.55 -6.89
CA ALA A 35 7.10 3.65 -6.54
C ALA A 35 5.78 4.06 -7.23
N VAL A 36 5.51 5.37 -7.28
CA VAL A 36 4.33 5.94 -7.94
C VAL A 36 4.69 7.29 -8.56
N SER A 37 4.09 7.56 -9.72
CA SER A 37 4.22 8.84 -10.43
C SER A 37 2.91 9.19 -11.13
N ASP A 38 2.69 10.48 -11.37
CA ASP A 38 1.63 10.95 -12.27
C ASP A 38 2.18 11.40 -13.63
N GLY A 39 1.27 11.81 -14.52
CA GLY A 39 1.63 12.35 -15.84
C GLY A 39 2.17 13.79 -15.81
N ALA A 40 2.11 14.48 -14.67
CA ALA A 40 2.62 15.83 -14.50
C ALA A 40 4.07 15.87 -13.97
N GLY A 41 4.63 14.70 -13.64
CA GLY A 41 6.00 14.57 -13.14
C GLY A 41 6.11 14.58 -11.62
N ASN A 42 5.00 14.58 -10.88
CA ASN A 42 5.04 14.34 -9.44
C ASN A 42 5.27 12.84 -9.19
N GLN A 43 6.08 12.53 -8.19
CA GLN A 43 6.47 11.16 -7.90
C GLN A 43 6.80 10.96 -6.43
N TYR A 44 6.69 9.71 -5.98
CA TYR A 44 7.25 9.23 -4.73
C TYR A 44 8.20 8.08 -5.03
N THR A 45 9.38 8.13 -4.42
CA THR A 45 10.23 6.95 -4.26
C THR A 45 9.60 5.96 -3.27
N PHE A 46 10.08 4.72 -3.24
CA PHE A 46 9.62 3.72 -2.26
C PHE A 46 9.82 4.21 -0.82
N ALA A 47 10.97 4.84 -0.52
CA ALA A 47 11.24 5.37 0.81
C ALA A 47 10.29 6.52 1.18
N GLU A 48 10.04 7.45 0.25
CA GLU A 48 9.12 8.56 0.48
C GLU A 48 7.67 8.09 0.66
N LEU A 49 7.23 7.10 -0.14
CA LEU A 49 5.88 6.55 -0.03
C LEU A 49 5.67 5.83 1.30
N GLU A 50 6.63 5.01 1.73
CA GLU A 50 6.57 4.34 3.03
C GLU A 50 6.52 5.36 4.18
N GLN A 51 7.41 6.35 4.14
CA GLN A 51 7.49 7.38 5.17
C GLN A 51 6.22 8.22 5.23
N ALA A 52 5.65 8.59 4.07
CA ALA A 52 4.39 9.33 4.00
C ALA A 52 3.25 8.51 4.60
N SER A 53 3.16 7.21 4.26
CA SER A 53 2.10 6.31 4.75
C SER A 53 2.17 6.14 6.27
N ARG A 54 3.38 5.93 6.81
CA ARG A 54 3.61 5.86 8.26
C ARG A 54 3.26 7.18 8.96
N SER A 55 3.58 8.31 8.34
CA SER A 55 3.29 9.63 8.90
C SER A 55 1.79 9.91 8.94
N LEU A 56 1.05 9.55 7.89
CA LEU A 56 -0.41 9.65 7.87
C LEU A 56 -1.03 8.76 8.94
N ALA A 57 -0.61 7.49 9.02
CA ALA A 57 -1.10 6.56 10.04
C ALA A 57 -0.86 7.08 11.47
N GLY A 58 0.32 7.64 11.74
CA GLY A 58 0.61 8.29 13.02
C GLY A 58 -0.30 9.48 13.31
N GLY A 59 -0.60 10.30 12.31
CA GLY A 59 -1.54 11.41 12.42
C GLY A 59 -2.98 10.95 12.73
N LEU A 60 -3.47 9.93 12.03
CA LEU A 60 -4.79 9.34 12.26
C LEU A 60 -4.90 8.73 13.67
N ALA A 61 -3.86 7.99 14.10
CA ALA A 61 -3.79 7.43 15.44
C ALA A 61 -3.81 8.51 16.52
N ALA A 62 -3.10 9.63 16.32
CA ALA A 62 -3.13 10.78 17.22
C ALA A 62 -4.51 11.45 17.30
N GLN A 63 -5.35 11.30 16.27
CA GLN A 63 -6.76 11.73 16.27
C GLN A 63 -7.72 10.67 16.85
N GLY A 64 -7.20 9.58 17.42
CA GLY A 64 -7.99 8.52 18.05
C GLY A 64 -8.56 7.49 17.07
N MET A 65 -8.12 7.48 15.82
CA MET A 65 -8.52 6.45 14.85
C MET A 65 -7.73 5.16 15.08
N GLY A 66 -8.44 4.02 15.00
CA GLY A 66 -7.86 2.70 15.24
C GLY A 66 -8.58 1.58 14.49
N PRO A 67 -8.23 0.31 14.76
CA PRO A 67 -8.84 -0.84 14.11
C PRO A 67 -10.38 -0.79 14.15
N GLY A 68 -11.02 -1.04 13.00
CA GLY A 68 -12.47 -0.95 12.84
C GLY A 68 -13.00 0.45 12.53
N THR A 69 -12.17 1.49 12.56
CA THR A 69 -12.54 2.83 12.11
C THR A 69 -12.65 2.87 10.59
N CYS A 70 -13.72 3.45 10.06
CA CYS A 70 -13.89 3.70 8.63
C CYS A 70 -13.49 5.14 8.31
N ILE A 71 -12.62 5.32 7.30
CA ILE A 71 -12.22 6.62 6.77
C ILE A 71 -12.62 6.73 5.30
N ALA A 72 -13.00 7.92 4.87
CA ALA A 72 -13.29 8.21 3.48
C ALA A 72 -12.04 8.80 2.79
N LEU A 73 -11.75 8.32 1.59
CA LEU A 73 -10.73 8.90 0.71
C LEU A 73 -11.44 9.59 -0.47
N MET A 74 -11.31 10.91 -0.56
CA MET A 74 -11.85 11.71 -1.65
C MET A 74 -10.72 12.49 -2.32
N ALA A 75 -10.17 11.91 -3.38
CA ALA A 75 -9.09 12.50 -4.16
C ALA A 75 -9.13 12.04 -5.62
N PRO A 76 -8.57 12.80 -6.57
CA PRO A 76 -8.26 12.33 -7.92
C PRO A 76 -7.21 11.20 -7.93
N ASN A 77 -6.88 10.69 -9.11
CA ASN A 77 -5.68 9.87 -9.30
C ASN A 77 -4.43 10.77 -9.24
N LEU A 78 -3.76 10.78 -8.10
CA LEU A 78 -2.54 11.55 -7.85
C LEU A 78 -1.57 10.74 -6.95
N PRO A 79 -0.26 11.02 -6.96
CA PRO A 79 0.73 10.15 -6.31
C PRO A 79 0.57 10.04 -4.78
N GLN A 80 -0.16 10.96 -4.16
CA GLN A 80 -0.51 10.93 -2.73
C GLN A 80 -1.67 9.97 -2.41
N PHE A 81 -2.48 9.57 -3.40
CA PHE A 81 -3.59 8.66 -3.20
C PHE A 81 -3.17 7.34 -2.51
N PRO A 82 -2.06 6.67 -2.91
CA PRO A 82 -1.59 5.44 -2.24
C PRO A 82 -0.87 5.66 -0.90
N VAL A 83 -0.84 6.88 -0.35
CA VAL A 83 -0.32 7.14 1.00
C VAL A 83 -1.29 6.64 2.08
N VAL A 84 -2.57 6.48 1.73
CA VAL A 84 -3.68 6.11 2.64
C VAL A 84 -3.73 4.61 2.90
#